data_AF-A0A847XDX0-F1
#
_entry.id   AF-A0A847XDX0-F1
#
_cell.length_a   1.000
_cell.length_b   1.000
_cell.length_c   1.000
_cell.angle_alpha   90.00
_cell.angle_beta   90.00
_cell.angle_gamma   90.00
#
_symmetry.space_group_name_H-M   'P 1'
#
loop_
_entity.id
_entity.type
_entity.pdbx_description
1 polymer ?
#
loop_
_entity_poly.entity_id
_entity_poly.type
_entity_poly.pdbx_seq_one_letter_code
_entity_poly.pdbx_strand_id
1 'polypeptide(L)'
;MYRVGLEDILGFRVEKDKLFINPCIPKDWEGYSIRYTYGNAIYNIEVKNPDKVNKGVRKIIADGVVVKEGHINLVGDGVEHFVAVEM
;
A
#
# COMPACT_ATOMS: atom_id res chain seq x y z
N MET A 1 21.72 -1.79 3.59
CA MET A 1 21.08 -1.27 4.82
C MET A 1 20.11 -0.15 4.43
N TYR A 2 18.92 -0.50 3.92
CA TYR A 2 17.86 0.44 3.46
C TYR A 2 16.44 -0.07 3.82
N ARG A 3 16.33 -1.13 4.64
CA ARG A 3 15.05 -1.82 4.89
C ARG A 3 14.27 -1.27 6.08
N VAL A 4 14.93 -0.69 7.08
CA VAL A 4 14.31 -0.49 8.41
C VAL A 4 13.47 0.79 8.50
N GLY A 5 13.70 1.80 7.65
CA GLY A 5 12.89 3.03 7.69
C GLY A 5 11.56 2.95 6.95
N LEU A 6 11.41 2.02 5.99
CA LEU A 6 10.29 2.05 5.05
C LEU A 6 9.04 1.33 5.58
N GLU A 7 9.24 0.22 6.30
CA GLU A 7 8.14 -0.63 6.78
C GLU A 7 7.32 0.06 7.88
N ASP A 8 7.98 0.84 8.76
CA ASP A 8 7.33 1.53 9.88
C ASP A 8 6.72 2.88 9.48
N ILE A 9 7.36 3.61 8.54
CA ILE A 9 6.87 4.91 8.06
C ILE A 9 5.74 4.75 7.04
N LEU A 10 5.86 3.79 6.11
CA LEU A 10 4.84 3.58 5.08
C LEU A 10 3.75 2.60 5.53
N GLY A 11 3.91 1.93 6.67
CA GLY A 11 2.90 1.01 7.20
C GLY A 11 2.57 -0.14 6.26
N PHE A 12 3.55 -0.53 5.44
CA PHE A 12 3.47 -1.62 4.49
C PHE A 12 3.91 -2.90 5.18
N ARG A 13 3.03 -3.91 5.26
CA ARG A 13 3.36 -5.22 5.83
C ARG A 13 2.84 -6.33 4.93
N VAL A 14 3.70 -7.26 4.54
CA VAL A 14 3.31 -8.46 3.80
C VAL A 14 3.43 -9.67 4.72
N GLU A 15 2.33 -10.40 4.92
CA GLU A 15 2.29 -11.61 5.73
C GLU A 15 1.53 -12.71 5.01
N LYS A 16 2.17 -13.87 4.76
CA LYS A 16 1.56 -15.06 4.12
C LYS A 16 0.67 -14.71 2.92
N ASP A 17 1.25 -14.01 1.94
CA ASP A 17 0.57 -13.64 0.69
C ASP A 17 -0.53 -12.57 0.88
N LYS A 18 -0.60 -11.93 2.05
CA LYS A 18 -1.51 -10.82 2.34
C LYS A 18 -0.73 -9.54 2.55
N LEU A 19 -1.04 -8.54 1.75
CA LEU A 19 -0.54 -7.19 1.86
C LEU A 19 -1.46 -6.36 2.77
N PHE A 20 -0.96 -5.99 3.94
CA PHE A 20 -1.57 -5.04 4.85
C PHE A 20 -1.00 -3.65 4.60
N ILE A 21 -1.89 -2.67 4.47
CA ILE A 21 -1.51 -1.28 4.26
C ILE A 21 -2.11 -0.45 5.39
N ASN A 22 -1.25 0.07 6.26
CA ASN A 22 -1.62 0.93 7.38
C ASN A 22 -0.66 2.14 7.47
N PRO A 23 -0.67 3.03 6.45
CA PRO A 23 0.24 4.15 6.34
C PRO A 23 0.19 5.02 7.60
N CYS A 24 1.38 5.30 8.14
CA CYS A 24 1.57 6.19 9.27
C CYS A 24 2.49 7.34 8.85
N ILE A 25 2.07 8.08 7.82
CA ILE A 25 2.84 9.18 7.27
C ILE A 25 2.53 10.49 8.01
N PRO A 26 3.49 11.42 8.09
CA PRO A 26 3.24 12.75 8.62
C PRO A 26 2.24 13.50 7.73
N LYS A 27 1.39 14.33 8.36
CA LYS A 27 0.43 15.24 7.70
C LYS A 27 1.00 16.17 6.63
N ASP A 28 2.32 16.34 6.60
CA ASP A 28 3.00 17.18 5.62
C ASP A 28 3.09 16.48 4.24
N TRP A 29 2.99 15.15 4.21
CA TRP A 29 3.06 14.37 2.99
C TRP A 29 1.69 14.27 2.31
N GLU A 30 1.62 14.72 1.06
CA GLU A 30 0.43 14.59 0.21
C GLU A 30 0.15 13.14 -0.21
N GLY A 31 1.19 12.30 -0.18
CA GLY A 31 1.12 10.91 -0.60
C GLY A 31 2.50 10.38 -0.97
N TYR A 32 2.56 9.10 -1.35
CA TYR A 32 3.76 8.45 -1.86
C TYR A 32 3.37 7.25 -2.71
N SER A 33 4.29 6.81 -3.58
CA SER A 33 4.13 5.61 -4.40
C SER A 33 5.22 4.59 -4.09
N ILE A 34 4.84 3.32 -3.94
CA ILE A 34 5.73 2.17 -3.78
C ILE A 34 5.55 1.25 -4.98
N ARG A 35 6.66 0.73 -5.50
CA ARG A 35 6.65 -0.40 -6.43
C ARG A 35 7.20 -1.63 -5.73
N TYR A 36 6.36 -2.65 -5.55
CA TYR A 36 6.68 -3.87 -4.85
C TYR A 36 6.55 -5.08 -5.78
N THR A 37 7.60 -5.85 -5.99
CA THR A 37 7.55 -7.06 -6.81
C THR A 37 7.27 -8.27 -5.93
N TYR A 38 6.17 -8.97 -6.20
CA TYR A 38 5.78 -10.19 -5.50
C TYR A 38 5.82 -11.40 -6.45
N GLY A 39 6.82 -12.27 -6.26
CA GLY A 39 7.06 -13.37 -7.18
C GLY A 39 7.36 -12.84 -8.58
N ASN A 40 6.47 -13.11 -9.54
CA ASN A 40 6.56 -12.61 -10.91
C ASN A 40 5.64 -11.40 -11.18
N ALA A 41 4.77 -11.03 -10.22
CA ALA A 41 3.84 -9.92 -10.34
C ALA A 41 4.42 -8.62 -9.75
N ILE A 42 3.94 -7.47 -10.23
CA ILE A 42 4.39 -6.15 -9.76
C ILE A 42 3.19 -5.43 -9.16
N TYR A 43 3.35 -4.91 -7.94
CA TYR A 43 2.36 -4.14 -7.21
C TYR A 43 2.77 -2.67 -7.15
N ASN A 44 2.08 -1.83 -7.88
CA ASN A 44 2.22 -0.37 -7.82
C ASN A 44 1.23 0.18 -6.80
N ILE A 45 1.71 0.51 -5.61
CA ILE A 45 0.91 1.00 -4.49
C ILE A 45 1.07 2.52 -4.41
N GLU A 46 0.00 3.25 -4.69
CA GLU A 46 -0.07 4.70 -4.57
C GLU A 46 -0.92 5.06 -3.35
N VAL A 47 -0.32 5.74 -2.38
CA VAL A 47 -0.99 6.23 -1.18
C VAL A 47 -1.17 7.74 -1.31
N LYS A 48 -2.40 8.21 -1.14
CA LYS A 48 -2.77 9.63 -1.16
C LYS A 48 -3.36 10.01 0.20
N ASN A 49 -2.93 11.15 0.70
CA ASN A 49 -3.37 11.72 1.96
C ASN A 49 -3.83 13.18 1.78
N PRO A 50 -4.92 13.40 1.03
CA PRO A 50 -5.45 14.75 0.80
C PRO A 50 -5.90 15.41 2.11
N ASP A 51 -6.38 14.61 3.07
CA ASP A 51 -6.86 15.07 4.37
C ASP A 51 -5.73 15.34 5.38
N LYS A 52 -4.47 15.13 5.01
CA LYS A 52 -3.28 15.37 5.85
C LYS A 52 -3.41 14.72 7.23
N VAL A 53 -3.91 13.49 7.27
CA VAL A 53 -4.07 12.71 8.49
C VAL A 53 -2.79 11.93 8.79
N ASN A 54 -2.57 11.64 10.08
CA ASN A 54 -1.35 10.92 10.50
C ASN A 54 -1.48 9.40 10.36
N LYS A 55 -2.72 8.90 10.41
CA LYS A 55 -3.12 7.48 10.37
C LYS A 55 -4.56 7.36 9.89
N GLY A 56 -4.90 6.20 9.34
CA GLY A 56 -6.25 5.87 8.88
C GLY A 56 -6.25 5.67 7.37
N VAL A 57 -6.93 4.61 6.94
CA VAL A 57 -7.17 4.35 5.54
C VAL A 57 -8.66 4.47 5.30
N ARG A 58 -9.05 5.46 4.52
CA ARG A 58 -10.45 5.69 4.14
C ARG A 58 -10.90 4.72 3.08
N LYS A 59 -10.04 4.42 2.10
CA LYS A 59 -10.38 3.56 0.97
C LYS A 59 -9.16 2.87 0.38
N ILE A 60 -9.32 1.60 0.03
CA ILE A 60 -8.32 0.82 -0.71
C ILE A 60 -8.97 0.37 -2.02
N ILE A 61 -8.26 0.56 -3.12
CA ILE A 61 -8.68 0.17 -4.47
C ILE A 61 -7.53 -0.66 -5.03
N ALA A 62 -7.74 -1.96 -5.24
CA ALA A 62 -6.76 -2.84 -5.86
C ALA A 62 -7.30 -3.30 -7.20
N ASP A 63 -6.56 -3.07 -8.28
CA ASP A 63 -6.94 -3.45 -9.65
C ASP A 63 -8.30 -2.85 -10.09
N GLY A 64 -8.63 -1.65 -9.58
CA GLY A 64 -9.94 -1.02 -9.79
C GLY A 64 -11.07 -1.56 -8.89
N VAL A 65 -10.82 -2.58 -8.07
CA VAL A 65 -11.79 -3.15 -7.14
C VAL A 65 -11.61 -2.52 -5.76
N VAL A 66 -12.71 -2.02 -5.18
CA VAL A 66 -12.71 -1.47 -3.82
C VAL A 66 -12.55 -2.61 -2.82
N VAL A 67 -11.41 -2.63 -2.13
CA VAL A 67 -11.12 -3.62 -1.09
C VAL A 67 -11.66 -3.07 0.23
N LYS A 68 -12.69 -3.71 0.77
CA LYS A 68 -13.24 -3.40 2.11
C LYS A 68 -12.45 -4.07 3.23
N GLU A 69 -11.75 -5.13 2.88
CA GLU A 69 -10.87 -5.84 3.80
C GLU A 69 -9.58 -5.03 3.96
N GLY A 70 -9.07 -4.85 5.19
CA GLY A 70 -7.83 -4.09 5.43
C GLY A 70 -6.56 -4.75 4.88
N HIS A 71 -6.69 -5.68 3.94
CA HIS A 71 -5.60 -6.43 3.32
C HIS A 71 -5.94 -6.80 1.87
N ILE A 72 -4.91 -6.87 1.03
CA ILE A 72 -4.95 -7.27 -0.37
C ILE A 72 -4.27 -8.62 -0.50
N ASN A 73 -4.88 -9.57 -1.18
CA ASN A 73 -4.19 -10.84 -1.48
C ASN A 73 -3.20 -10.62 -2.63
N LEU A 74 -1.95 -10.97 -2.38
CA LEU A 74 -0.90 -10.95 -3.38
C LEU A 74 -0.99 -12.22 -4.23
N VAL A 75 -1.03 -12.03 -5.53
CA VAL A 75 -1.16 -13.07 -6.55
C VAL A 75 0.04 -12.93 -7.47
N GLY A 76 0.82 -14.01 -7.60
CA GLY A 76 2.03 -14.04 -8.41
C GLY A 76 1.76 -14.29 -9.91
N ASP A 77 0.73 -13.67 -10.49
CA ASP A 77 0.24 -14.00 -11.85
C ASP A 77 1.13 -13.46 -12.99
N GLY A 78 2.19 -12.70 -12.67
CA GLY A 78 3.04 -12.08 -13.69
C GLY A 78 2.53 -10.72 -14.19
N VAL A 79 1.40 -10.25 -13.65
CA VAL A 79 0.73 -9.01 -14.09
C VAL A 79 1.08 -7.84 -13.17
N GLU A 80 0.98 -6.63 -13.70
CA GLU A 80 1.11 -5.40 -12.91
C GLU A 80 -0.24 -5.06 -12.27
N HIS A 81 -0.29 -5.11 -10.94
CA HIS A 81 -1.42 -4.73 -10.12
C HIS A 81 -1.26 -3.30 -9.61
N PHE A 82 -2.31 -2.49 -9.80
CA PHE A 82 -2.34 -1.12 -9.30
C PHE A 82 -3.18 -1.04 -8.04
N VAL A 83 -2.59 -0.54 -6.97
CA VAL A 83 -3.24 -0.35 -5.68
C VAL A 83 -3.26 1.14 -5.38
N ALA A 84 -4.44 1.75 -5.30
CA ALA A 84 -4.62 3.10 -4.83
C ALA A 84 -5.19 3.08 -3.40
N VAL A 85 -4.57 3.81 -2.51
CA VAL A 85 -4.95 3.94 -1.11
C VAL A 85 -5.22 5.40 -0.84
N GLU A 86 -6.41 5.68 -0.32
CA GLU A 86 -6.80 7.01 0.14
C GLU A 86 -6.86 6.95 1.66
N MET A 87 -6.06 7.79 2.30
CA MET A 87 -6.12 8.03 3.75
C MET A 87 -7.29 8.95 4.10
#